data_AF-A0A5B8IB71-F1
#
_entry.id   AF-A0A5B8IB71-F1
#
_cell.length_a   1.000
_cell.length_b   1.000
_cell.length_c   1.000
_cell.angle_alpha   90.00
_cell.angle_beta   90.00
_cell.angle_gamma   90.00
#
_symmetry.space_group_name_H-M   'P 1'
#
loop_
_entity.id
_entity.type
_entity.pdbx_description
1 polymer ?
#
loop_
_entity_poly.entity_id
_entity_poly.type
_entity_poly.pdbx_seq_one_letter_code
_entity_poly.pdbx_strand_id
1 'polypeptide(L)'
;MSVPHIIPYQGSKRKIANEILSNIEFKVEGRLFEPFSGSAAITLSAASQEIARGYVIGDKYKPLIDLWKAIIDSPDKVADEYHRLWNAQLYDPKDFFSKTRNQFNIDNDPVKFLYLVARCVKNAIRFNVQGEFNQSPDNRRLGTKPDRVKREADRVSRLLSGKVEFRSGDFMEILKDVTPEDVVYMDPPWQGTSNKKDPRYAYLLDLERLIEGLSDLNQRGIPYLLSFDGTCGDRTYGNELPAELGLTKTGIHAGRSSQATLLGRDDVTIESLYLSPALVERGEFTRGNVQLKMFA
;
A
#
# COMPACT_ATOMS: atom_id res chain seq x y z
N MET A 1 11.10 10.50 14.61
CA MET A 1 9.67 10.30 14.92
C MET A 1 9.18 9.06 14.19
N SER A 2 8.16 8.35 14.68
CA SER A 2 7.59 7.22 13.93
C SER A 2 6.88 7.69 12.65
N VAL A 3 6.72 6.82 11.65
CA VAL A 3 5.87 7.09 10.47
C VAL A 3 4.40 7.03 10.91
N PRO A 4 3.53 7.99 10.51
CA PRO A 4 2.13 7.97 10.90
C PRO A 4 1.39 6.76 10.31
N HIS A 5 0.31 6.33 10.97
CA HIS A 5 -0.48 5.17 10.55
C HIS A 5 -1.95 5.32 10.94
N ILE A 6 -2.76 5.72 9.96
CA ILE A 6 -4.18 6.02 10.13
C ILE A 6 -5.11 4.91 9.59
N ILE A 7 -4.80 4.32 8.43
CA ILE A 7 -5.59 3.23 7.84
C ILE A 7 -4.96 1.90 8.23
N PRO A 8 -5.55 1.12 9.15
CA PRO A 8 -5.09 -0.24 9.40
C PRO A 8 -5.48 -1.10 8.19
N TYR A 9 -4.50 -1.64 7.48
CA TYR A 9 -4.73 -2.33 6.20
C TYR A 9 -4.02 -3.67 6.18
N GLN A 10 -4.75 -4.74 5.81
CA GLN A 10 -4.13 -6.05 5.62
C GLN A 10 -3.16 -6.02 4.44
N GLY A 11 -1.94 -6.54 4.64
CA GLY A 11 -0.89 -6.51 3.60
C GLY A 11 -0.02 -5.25 3.63
N SER A 12 -0.27 -4.33 4.57
CA SER A 12 0.54 -3.12 4.72
C SER A 12 2.03 -3.42 4.89
N LYS A 13 2.85 -2.81 4.03
CA LYS A 13 4.31 -2.93 4.00
C LYS A 13 5.04 -2.10 5.06
N ARG A 14 4.31 -1.49 6.01
CA ARG A 14 4.87 -0.57 7.03
C ARG A 14 6.08 -1.11 7.78
N LYS A 15 6.12 -2.41 8.06
CA LYS A 15 7.24 -3.03 8.80
C LYS A 15 8.53 -3.11 8.00
N ILE A 16 8.43 -3.27 6.69
CA ILE A 16 9.55 -3.46 5.77
C ILE A 16 9.76 -2.27 4.83
N ALA A 17 8.98 -1.20 4.97
CA ALA A 17 9.06 -0.02 4.12
C ALA A 17 10.46 0.57 4.07
N ASN A 18 11.17 0.61 5.20
CA ASN A 18 12.55 1.12 5.23
C ASN A 18 13.53 0.23 4.46
N GLU A 19 13.37 -1.09 4.56
CA GLU A 19 14.22 -2.06 3.85
C GLU A 19 13.94 -2.05 2.35
N ILE A 20 12.67 -1.90 1.94
CA ILE A 20 12.30 -1.67 0.55
C ILE A 20 12.98 -0.38 0.04
N LEU A 21 12.80 0.72 0.76
CA LEU A 21 13.30 2.03 0.35
C LEU A 21 14.83 2.13 0.36
N SER A 22 15.54 1.33 1.16
CA SER A 22 17.01 1.29 1.14
C SER A 22 17.59 0.75 -0.17
N ASN A 23 16.77 0.12 -1.03
CA ASN A 23 17.19 -0.28 -2.38
C ASN A 23 17.15 0.91 -3.38
N ILE A 24 16.65 2.07 -2.98
CA ILE A 24 16.74 3.31 -3.76
C ILE A 24 18.03 4.03 -3.34
N GLU A 25 19.15 3.67 -3.96
CA GLU A 25 20.50 4.15 -3.59
C GLU A 25 20.93 5.42 -4.34
N PHE A 26 19.97 6.19 -4.80
CA PHE A 26 20.17 7.46 -5.49
C PHE A 26 19.10 8.45 -5.07
N LYS A 27 19.37 9.74 -5.30
CA LYS A 27 18.39 10.79 -5.04
C LYS A 27 17.31 10.77 -6.12
N VAL A 28 16.04 10.65 -5.72
CA VAL A 28 14.91 10.73 -6.66
C VAL A 28 14.64 12.20 -6.98
N GLU A 29 14.88 12.59 -8.22
CA GLU A 29 14.68 13.98 -8.67
C GLU A 29 13.22 14.30 -8.98
N GLY A 30 12.41 13.29 -9.31
CA GLY A 30 10.97 13.41 -9.57
C GLY A 30 10.11 12.97 -8.37
N ARG A 31 9.04 12.22 -8.68
CA ARG A 31 8.02 11.74 -7.74
C ARG A 31 8.23 10.26 -7.41
N LEU A 32 7.67 9.81 -6.28
CA LEU A 32 7.46 8.39 -6.00
C LEU A 32 6.00 8.02 -6.30
N PHE A 33 5.80 7.02 -7.17
CA PHE A 33 4.49 6.48 -7.51
C PHE A 33 4.20 5.21 -6.71
N GLU A 34 3.02 5.13 -6.10
CA GLU A 34 2.51 3.94 -5.42
C GLU A 34 1.12 3.58 -6.01
N PRO A 35 1.04 2.93 -7.20
CA PRO A 35 -0.23 2.68 -7.91
C PRO A 35 -1.11 1.58 -7.29
N PHE A 36 -0.60 0.87 -6.28
CA PHE A 36 -1.31 -0.11 -5.45
C PHE A 36 -1.22 0.29 -3.98
N SER A 37 -1.58 1.53 -3.68
CA SER A 37 -1.22 2.17 -2.41
C SER A 37 -1.75 1.47 -1.17
N GLY A 38 -2.99 0.96 -1.15
CA GLY A 38 -3.55 0.40 0.08
C GLY A 38 -3.44 1.39 1.25
N SER A 39 -2.60 1.07 2.24
CA SER A 39 -2.26 1.98 3.36
C SER A 39 -1.24 3.09 3.05
N ALA A 40 -0.81 3.26 1.79
CA ALA A 40 0.24 4.18 1.34
C ALA A 40 1.51 4.10 2.21
N ALA A 41 1.88 2.87 2.61
CA ALA A 41 2.91 2.68 3.63
C ALA A 41 4.29 3.08 3.10
N ILE A 42 4.54 2.86 1.82
CA ILE A 42 5.80 3.25 1.19
C ILE A 42 5.84 4.77 1.00
N THR A 43 4.77 5.39 0.50
CA THR A 43 4.66 6.85 0.38
C THR A 43 4.88 7.55 1.72
N LEU A 44 4.22 7.09 2.79
CA LEU A 44 4.40 7.69 4.13
C LEU A 44 5.82 7.54 4.64
N SER A 45 6.46 6.37 4.43
CA SER A 45 7.85 6.18 4.85
C SER A 45 8.81 7.03 4.01
N ALA A 46 8.63 7.07 2.69
CA ALA A 46 9.42 7.86 1.76
C ALA A 46 9.30 9.36 2.02
N ALA A 47 8.10 9.85 2.35
CA ALA A 47 7.87 11.23 2.76
C ALA A 47 8.55 11.58 4.08
N SER A 48 8.57 10.66 5.04
CA SER A 48 9.26 10.89 6.32
C SER A 48 10.79 10.95 6.20
N GLN A 49 11.32 10.43 5.09
CA GLN A 49 12.73 10.38 4.76
C GLN A 49 13.11 11.33 3.61
N GLU A 50 12.15 12.11 3.08
CA GLU A 50 12.33 13.05 1.97
C GLU A 50 12.98 12.42 0.72
N ILE A 51 12.65 11.16 0.42
CA ILE A 51 13.26 10.39 -0.68
C ILE A 51 12.99 11.01 -2.07
N ALA A 52 11.84 11.65 -2.26
CA ALA A 52 11.37 12.18 -3.54
C ALA A 52 10.77 13.59 -3.36
N ARG A 53 10.63 14.36 -4.46
CA ARG A 53 10.10 15.72 -4.43
C ARG A 53 8.57 15.80 -4.30
N GLY A 54 7.89 14.72 -4.67
CA GLY A 54 6.44 14.58 -4.59
C GLY A 54 6.02 13.12 -4.65
N TYR A 55 4.73 12.86 -4.49
CA TYR A 55 4.20 11.50 -4.39
C TYR A 55 2.92 11.35 -5.19
N VAL A 56 2.70 10.18 -5.76
CA VAL A 56 1.45 9.81 -6.41
C VAL A 56 0.85 8.62 -5.66
N ILE A 57 -0.25 8.86 -4.95
CA ILE A 57 -1.02 7.81 -4.27
C ILE A 57 -2.07 7.32 -5.26
N GLY A 58 -1.89 6.07 -5.72
CA GLY A 58 -2.73 5.44 -6.72
C GLY A 58 -3.38 4.16 -6.21
N ASP A 59 -4.60 3.88 -6.63
CA ASP A 59 -5.27 2.61 -6.38
C ASP A 59 -6.44 2.45 -7.36
N LYS A 60 -6.81 1.21 -7.67
CA LYS A 60 -7.98 0.92 -8.50
C LYS A 60 -9.28 1.16 -7.74
N TYR A 61 -9.27 1.00 -6.42
CA TYR A 61 -10.44 1.17 -5.57
C TYR A 61 -10.64 2.64 -5.18
N LYS A 62 -11.48 3.34 -5.95
CA LYS A 62 -11.75 4.78 -5.78
C LYS A 62 -12.07 5.23 -4.34
N PRO A 63 -12.89 4.53 -3.54
CA PRO A 63 -13.18 4.96 -2.17
C PRO A 63 -11.96 5.03 -1.26
N LEU A 64 -10.91 4.26 -1.53
CA LEU A 64 -9.64 4.36 -0.81
C LEU A 64 -8.87 5.63 -1.18
N ILE A 65 -8.90 6.03 -2.45
CA ILE A 65 -8.28 7.28 -2.91
C ILE A 65 -9.03 8.49 -2.40
N ASP A 66 -10.36 8.45 -2.40
CA ASP A 66 -11.20 9.49 -1.80
C ASP A 66 -10.93 9.63 -0.30
N LEU A 67 -10.67 8.52 0.40
CA LEU A 67 -10.27 8.53 1.81
C LEU A 67 -8.89 9.16 2.01
N TRP A 68 -7.87 8.79 1.22
CA TRP A 68 -6.55 9.42 1.30
C TRP A 68 -6.62 10.93 1.06
N LYS A 69 -7.37 11.34 0.04
CA LYS A 69 -7.63 12.74 -0.24
C LYS A 69 -8.28 13.45 0.96
N ALA A 70 -9.34 12.88 1.54
CA ALA A 70 -10.01 13.46 2.70
C ALA A 70 -9.08 13.60 3.92
N ILE A 71 -8.25 12.58 4.20
CA ILE A 71 -7.28 12.60 5.33
C ILE A 71 -6.25 13.72 5.15
N ILE A 72 -5.74 13.91 3.93
CA ILE A 72 -4.66 14.87 3.66
C ILE A 72 -5.22 16.29 3.54
N ASP A 73 -6.33 16.49 2.82
CA ASP A 73 -6.88 17.80 2.51
C ASP A 73 -7.80 18.36 3.61
N SER A 74 -8.37 17.50 4.46
CA SER A 74 -9.33 17.91 5.50
C SER A 74 -9.27 17.03 6.76
N PRO A 75 -8.10 16.92 7.42
CA PRO A 75 -7.89 16.00 8.56
C PRO A 75 -8.87 16.24 9.72
N ASP A 76 -9.20 17.49 10.03
CA ASP A 76 -10.16 17.83 11.10
C ASP A 76 -11.57 17.31 10.81
N LYS A 77 -12.03 17.44 9.55
CA LYS A 77 -13.35 16.92 9.15
C LYS A 77 -13.40 15.41 9.30
N VAL A 78 -12.36 14.71 8.84
CA VAL A 78 -12.24 13.25 8.99
C VAL A 78 -12.25 12.85 10.46
N ALA A 79 -11.49 13.55 11.31
CA ALA A 79 -11.42 13.28 12.74
C ALA A 79 -12.78 13.48 13.43
N ASP A 80 -13.47 14.58 13.15
CA ASP A 80 -14.76 14.91 13.75
C ASP A 80 -15.86 13.94 13.32
N GLU A 81 -15.95 13.63 12.03
CA GLU A 81 -16.92 12.67 11.51
C GLU A 81 -16.64 11.25 12.00
N TYR A 82 -15.38 10.83 12.05
CA TYR A 82 -14.99 9.55 12.63
C TYR A 82 -15.35 9.49 14.11
N HIS A 83 -15.13 10.56 14.87
CA HIS A 83 -15.50 10.65 16.28
C HIS A 83 -17.03 10.50 16.46
N ARG A 84 -17.85 11.11 15.60
CA ARG A 84 -19.31 10.93 15.62
C ARG A 84 -19.72 9.50 15.35
N LEU A 85 -19.19 8.87 14.29
CA LEU A 85 -19.46 7.45 13.99
C LEU A 85 -19.03 6.54 15.15
N TRP A 86 -17.86 6.81 15.71
CA TRP A 86 -17.30 6.01 16.79
C TRP A 86 -18.16 6.05 18.06
N ASN A 87 -18.72 7.21 18.41
CA ASN A 87 -19.62 7.33 19.57
C ASN A 87 -21.03 6.81 19.29
N ALA A 88 -21.56 7.05 18.09
CA ALA A 88 -22.90 6.59 17.70
C ALA A 88 -23.00 5.05 17.71
N GLN A 89 -21.91 4.34 17.46
CA GLN A 89 -21.89 2.88 17.53
C GLN A 89 -22.12 2.34 18.96
N LEU A 90 -21.90 3.12 20.02
CA LEU A 90 -21.77 2.57 21.39
C LEU A 90 -23.06 1.97 21.95
N TYR A 91 -24.23 2.40 21.44
CA TYR A 91 -25.52 1.88 21.87
C TYR A 91 -25.78 0.45 21.36
N ASP A 92 -25.66 0.23 20.04
CA ASP A 92 -25.70 -1.09 19.43
C ASP A 92 -24.59 -1.21 18.37
N PRO A 93 -23.38 -1.64 18.77
CA PRO A 93 -22.24 -1.63 17.86
C PRO A 93 -22.45 -2.53 16.65
N LYS A 94 -23.10 -3.69 16.80
CA LYS A 94 -23.20 -4.67 15.71
C LYS A 94 -24.18 -4.23 14.65
N ASP A 95 -25.36 -3.75 15.07
CA ASP A 95 -26.35 -3.18 14.17
C ASP A 95 -25.82 -1.91 13.50
N PHE A 96 -25.19 -1.01 14.28
CA PHE A 96 -24.61 0.23 13.73
C PHE A 96 -23.56 -0.05 12.65
N PHE A 97 -22.69 -1.05 12.85
CA PHE A 97 -21.74 -1.47 11.82
C PHE A 97 -22.44 -1.93 10.55
N SER A 98 -23.48 -2.77 10.68
CA SER A 98 -24.22 -3.31 9.54
C SER A 98 -24.94 -2.21 8.75
N LYS A 99 -25.59 -1.26 9.44
CA LYS A 99 -26.22 -0.08 8.84
C LYS A 99 -25.20 0.82 8.14
N THR A 100 -24.07 1.10 8.80
CA THR A 100 -22.99 1.93 8.23
C THR A 100 -22.39 1.28 6.99
N ARG A 101 -22.20 -0.05 7.00
CA ARG A 101 -21.74 -0.81 5.84
C ARG A 101 -22.70 -0.70 4.66
N ASN A 102 -24.00 -0.90 4.90
CA ASN A 102 -25.00 -0.80 3.86
C ASN A 102 -25.06 0.63 3.28
N GLN A 103 -24.95 1.64 4.13
CA GLN A 103 -24.91 3.04 3.70
C GLN A 103 -23.63 3.36 2.90
N PHE A 104 -22.47 2.85 3.34
CA PHE A 104 -21.21 2.99 2.61
C PHE A 104 -21.29 2.36 1.21
N ASN A 105 -21.89 1.19 1.07
CA ASN A 105 -22.08 0.54 -0.23
C ASN A 105 -22.99 1.35 -1.18
N ILE A 106 -23.74 2.34 -0.67
CA ILE A 106 -24.57 3.26 -1.45
C ILE A 106 -23.79 4.54 -1.78
N ASP A 107 -23.17 5.18 -0.79
CA ASP A 107 -22.61 6.52 -0.93
C ASP A 107 -21.09 6.60 -1.08
N ASN A 108 -20.37 5.49 -0.86
CA ASN A 108 -18.90 5.40 -0.87
C ASN A 108 -18.20 6.44 0.02
N ASP A 109 -18.84 6.85 1.11
CA ASP A 109 -18.32 7.86 2.03
C ASP A 109 -16.95 7.45 2.63
N PRO A 110 -15.91 8.30 2.51
CA PRO A 110 -14.56 7.95 2.93
C PRO A 110 -14.45 7.75 4.44
N VAL A 111 -15.17 8.51 5.26
CA VAL A 111 -15.06 8.40 6.73
C VAL A 111 -15.81 7.17 7.24
N LYS A 112 -16.94 6.81 6.61
CA LYS A 112 -17.58 5.50 6.82
C LYS A 112 -16.63 4.38 6.44
N PHE A 113 -15.90 4.51 5.33
CA PHE A 113 -14.90 3.52 4.94
C PHE A 113 -13.80 3.34 5.99
N LEU A 114 -13.22 4.45 6.50
CA LEU A 114 -12.22 4.40 7.57
C LEU A 114 -12.75 3.71 8.83
N TYR A 115 -13.98 4.02 9.22
CA TYR A 115 -14.66 3.38 10.34
C TYR A 115 -14.80 1.85 10.12
N LEU A 116 -15.27 1.44 8.94
CA LEU A 116 -15.47 0.03 8.59
C LEU A 116 -14.15 -0.74 8.59
N VAL A 117 -13.09 -0.20 7.95
CA VAL A 117 -11.77 -0.83 7.87
C VAL A 117 -11.10 -0.94 9.24
N ALA A 118 -11.24 0.09 10.08
CA ALA A 118 -10.70 0.07 11.43
C ALA A 118 -11.35 -1.01 12.34
N ARG A 119 -12.59 -1.41 12.04
CA ARG A 119 -13.39 -2.28 12.88
C ARG A 119 -13.63 -3.68 12.29
N CYS A 120 -13.48 -3.88 10.99
CA CYS A 120 -13.72 -5.18 10.37
C CYS A 120 -12.73 -6.26 10.85
N VAL A 121 -13.09 -7.52 10.66
CA VAL A 121 -12.24 -8.66 11.01
C VAL A 121 -10.89 -8.55 10.30
N LYS A 122 -9.80 -8.61 11.08
CA LYS A 122 -8.40 -8.54 10.61
C LYS A 122 -8.00 -7.26 9.85
N ASN A 123 -8.83 -6.21 9.88
CA ASN A 123 -8.66 -5.03 9.02
C ASN A 123 -8.54 -5.41 7.53
N ALA A 124 -9.20 -6.50 7.14
CA ALA A 124 -9.21 -6.97 5.77
C ALA A 124 -10.33 -6.27 5.02
N ILE A 125 -10.08 -5.81 3.81
CA ILE A 125 -11.16 -5.39 2.90
C ILE A 125 -11.54 -6.61 2.07
N ARG A 126 -12.83 -6.85 1.90
CA ARG A 126 -13.35 -7.90 1.02
C ARG A 126 -14.64 -7.44 0.37
N PHE A 127 -14.88 -7.96 -0.82
CA PHE A 127 -16.02 -7.60 -1.64
C PHE A 127 -16.88 -8.81 -1.97
N ASN A 128 -18.18 -8.61 -2.11
CA ASN A 128 -19.04 -9.61 -2.73
C ASN A 128 -18.92 -9.55 -4.27
N VAL A 129 -19.65 -10.40 -4.98
CA VAL A 129 -19.62 -10.47 -6.45
C VAL A 129 -20.18 -9.21 -7.13
N GLN A 130 -20.92 -8.39 -6.38
CA GLN A 130 -21.43 -7.09 -6.81
C GLN A 130 -20.43 -5.95 -6.59
N GLY A 131 -19.25 -6.24 -6.02
CA GLY A 131 -18.23 -5.22 -5.72
C GLY A 131 -18.49 -4.43 -4.44
N GLU A 132 -19.45 -4.84 -3.61
CA GLU A 132 -19.81 -4.17 -2.37
C GLU A 132 -18.94 -4.67 -1.21
N PHE A 133 -18.58 -3.78 -0.28
CA PHE A 133 -17.84 -4.16 0.92
C PHE A 133 -18.67 -5.16 1.76
N ASN A 134 -18.08 -6.33 2.03
CA ASN A 134 -18.80 -7.46 2.63
C ASN A 134 -18.03 -8.09 3.81
N GLN A 135 -17.45 -7.28 4.68
CA GLN A 135 -16.88 -7.79 5.94
C GLN A 135 -17.85 -7.68 7.11
N SER A 136 -17.60 -8.53 8.10
CA SER A 136 -18.24 -8.51 9.42
C SER A 136 -17.42 -7.68 10.41
N PRO A 137 -18.06 -7.11 11.45
CA PRO A 137 -17.34 -6.43 12.52
C PRO A 137 -16.50 -7.41 13.34
N ASP A 138 -15.33 -6.97 13.81
CA ASP A 138 -14.57 -7.66 14.86
C ASP A 138 -15.17 -7.31 16.23
N ASN A 139 -15.95 -8.23 16.81
CA ASN A 139 -16.67 -7.99 18.07
C ASN A 139 -15.75 -7.81 19.29
N ARG A 140 -14.44 -8.02 19.15
CA ARG A 140 -13.46 -7.84 20.24
C ARG A 140 -13.01 -6.39 20.38
N ARG A 141 -13.37 -5.50 19.44
CA ARG A 141 -12.91 -4.11 19.40
C ARG A 141 -13.92 -3.18 18.72
N LEU A 142 -13.82 -1.89 19.01
CA LEU A 142 -14.68 -0.83 18.45
C LEU A 142 -13.98 0.01 17.37
N GLY A 143 -12.86 -0.48 16.85
CA GLY A 143 -11.99 0.25 15.93
C GLY A 143 -10.92 1.10 16.60
N THR A 144 -10.30 2.00 15.84
CA THR A 144 -9.27 2.93 16.33
C THR A 144 -9.91 3.99 17.23
N LYS A 145 -9.24 4.35 18.34
CA LYS A 145 -9.75 5.41 19.22
C LYS A 145 -9.75 6.77 18.49
N PRO A 146 -10.79 7.60 18.64
CA PRO A 146 -10.88 8.89 17.94
C PRO A 146 -9.66 9.81 18.13
N ASP A 147 -9.13 9.94 19.35
CA ASP A 147 -7.93 10.77 19.61
C ASP A 147 -6.70 10.30 18.82
N ARG A 148 -6.61 8.99 18.58
CA ARG A 148 -5.56 8.45 17.71
C ARG A 148 -5.84 8.78 16.25
N VAL A 149 -7.07 8.65 15.76
CA VAL A 149 -7.41 9.04 14.39
C VAL A 149 -7.09 10.51 14.15
N LYS A 150 -7.50 11.40 15.05
CA LYS A 150 -7.18 12.84 14.99
C LYS A 150 -5.68 13.08 14.89
N ARG A 151 -4.92 12.56 15.86
CA ARG A 151 -3.45 12.71 15.87
C ARG A 151 -2.78 12.16 14.60
N GLU A 152 -3.21 11.00 14.10
CA GLU A 152 -2.59 10.40 12.92
C GLU A 152 -3.01 11.14 11.63
N ALA A 153 -4.25 11.63 11.53
CA ALA A 153 -4.71 12.45 10.41
C ALA A 153 -3.91 13.75 10.31
N ASP A 154 -3.73 14.45 11.44
CA ASP A 154 -2.91 15.67 11.51
C ASP A 154 -1.47 15.41 11.06
N ARG A 155 -0.87 14.29 11.50
CA ARG A 155 0.50 13.91 11.13
C ARG A 155 0.61 13.57 9.65
N VAL A 156 -0.35 12.85 9.08
CA VAL A 156 -0.39 12.53 7.65
C VAL A 156 -0.54 13.82 6.83
N SER A 157 -1.49 14.68 7.17
CA SER A 157 -1.73 15.93 6.47
C SER A 157 -0.48 16.84 6.50
N ARG A 158 0.15 17.04 7.67
CA ARG A 158 1.41 17.81 7.76
C ARG A 158 2.54 17.23 6.92
N LEU A 159 2.61 15.92 6.78
CA LEU A 159 3.66 15.24 6.04
C LEU A 159 3.49 15.40 4.52
N LEU A 160 2.24 15.34 4.04
CA LEU A 160 1.91 15.13 2.63
C LEU A 160 1.15 16.29 1.96
N SER A 161 0.60 17.24 2.72
CA SER A 161 -0.15 18.37 2.16
C SER A 161 0.69 19.16 1.17
N GLY A 162 0.13 19.41 -0.02
CA GLY A 162 0.80 20.10 -1.13
C GLY A 162 1.86 19.26 -1.87
N LYS A 163 2.08 17.99 -1.50
CA LYS A 163 3.11 17.11 -2.10
C LYS A 163 2.54 15.89 -2.82
N VAL A 164 1.22 15.67 -2.78
CA VAL A 164 0.58 14.44 -3.27
C VAL A 164 -0.37 14.71 -4.42
N GLU A 165 -0.26 13.87 -5.45
CA GLU A 165 -1.28 13.69 -6.47
C GLU A 165 -2.07 12.41 -6.20
N PHE A 166 -3.39 12.47 -6.34
CA PHE A 166 -4.29 11.33 -6.14
C PHE A 166 -4.79 10.79 -7.47
N ARG A 167 -4.66 9.48 -7.69
CA ARG A 167 -5.15 8.85 -8.92
C ARG A 167 -5.95 7.59 -8.61
N SER A 168 -7.14 7.50 -9.18
CA SER A 168 -7.95 6.29 -9.12
C SER A 168 -8.03 5.65 -10.49
N GLY A 169 -7.70 4.37 -10.62
CA GLY A 169 -7.79 3.68 -11.90
C GLY A 169 -6.92 2.44 -12.01
N ASP A 170 -6.83 1.90 -13.22
CA ASP A 170 -5.90 0.82 -13.52
C ASP A 170 -4.45 1.32 -13.38
N PHE A 171 -3.55 0.46 -12.90
CA PHE A 171 -2.18 0.88 -12.59
C PHE A 171 -1.44 1.42 -13.82
N MET A 172 -1.69 0.87 -15.01
CA MET A 172 -1.11 1.39 -16.27
C MET A 172 -1.54 2.82 -16.55
N GLU A 173 -2.80 3.17 -16.29
CA GLU A 173 -3.29 4.56 -16.41
C GLU A 173 -2.67 5.48 -15.36
N ILE A 174 -2.47 4.97 -14.14
CA ILE A 174 -1.80 5.70 -13.06
C ILE A 174 -0.35 5.99 -13.43
N LEU A 175 0.30 5.12 -14.20
CA LEU A 175 1.72 5.21 -14.57
C LEU A 175 1.97 5.83 -15.96
N LYS A 176 0.93 6.26 -16.69
CA LYS A 176 1.08 6.69 -18.10
C LYS A 176 2.09 7.83 -18.30
N ASP A 177 2.17 8.77 -17.37
CA ASP A 177 3.04 9.95 -17.42
C ASP A 177 4.30 9.80 -16.55
N VAL A 178 4.61 8.59 -16.07
CA VAL A 178 5.83 8.36 -15.30
C VAL A 178 7.06 8.63 -16.16
N THR A 179 8.03 9.33 -15.60
CA THR A 179 9.25 9.70 -16.29
C THR A 179 10.45 8.98 -15.68
N PRO A 180 11.58 8.92 -16.39
CA PRO A 180 12.81 8.40 -15.80
C PRO A 180 13.22 9.15 -14.52
N GLU A 181 12.80 10.39 -14.25
CA GLU A 181 13.15 11.08 -12.99
C GLU A 181 12.34 10.57 -11.78
N ASP A 182 11.21 9.91 -12.03
CA ASP A 182 10.34 9.33 -11.02
C ASP A 182 10.83 7.92 -10.61
N VAL A 183 10.31 7.39 -9.49
CA VAL A 183 10.47 5.98 -9.09
C VAL A 183 9.10 5.38 -8.80
N VAL A 184 8.88 4.12 -9.18
CA VAL A 184 7.62 3.41 -8.90
C VAL A 184 7.83 2.31 -7.86
N TYR A 185 6.94 2.23 -6.86
CA TYR A 185 6.82 1.06 -5.99
C TYR A 185 5.48 0.35 -6.23
N MET A 186 5.51 -0.93 -6.55
CA MET A 186 4.32 -1.74 -6.82
C MET A 186 4.19 -2.88 -5.81
N ASP A 187 2.97 -3.07 -5.30
CA ASP A 187 2.57 -4.20 -4.44
C ASP A 187 1.20 -4.73 -4.90
N PRO A 188 1.12 -5.34 -6.09
CA PRO A 188 -0.15 -5.72 -6.67
C PRO A 188 -0.80 -6.91 -5.93
N PRO A 189 -2.12 -7.06 -5.99
CA PRO A 189 -2.82 -8.14 -5.31
C PRO A 189 -2.48 -9.53 -5.85
N TRP A 190 -1.99 -10.44 -5.01
CA TRP A 190 -1.56 -11.78 -5.46
C TRP A 190 -2.72 -12.76 -5.70
N GLN A 191 -2.63 -13.58 -6.76
CA GLN A 191 -3.70 -14.49 -7.19
C GLN A 191 -4.04 -15.59 -6.16
N GLY A 192 -3.07 -16.32 -5.59
CA GLY A 192 -3.41 -17.38 -4.63
C GLY A 192 -3.79 -16.86 -3.23
N THR A 193 -3.86 -15.54 -3.05
CA THR A 193 -4.50 -14.95 -1.88
C THR A 193 -6.01 -14.75 -2.09
N SER A 194 -6.48 -14.67 -3.33
CA SER A 194 -7.85 -14.31 -3.66
C SER A 194 -8.49 -15.38 -4.53
N ASN A 195 -9.24 -16.30 -3.93
CA ASN A 195 -10.09 -17.21 -4.69
C ASN A 195 -11.31 -16.44 -5.22
N LYS A 196 -11.79 -16.78 -6.43
CA LYS A 196 -13.00 -16.18 -7.05
C LYS A 196 -14.25 -16.17 -6.17
N LYS A 197 -14.30 -17.02 -5.12
CA LYS A 197 -15.44 -17.12 -4.19
C LYS A 197 -15.41 -16.10 -3.02
N ASP A 198 -14.25 -15.54 -2.68
CA ASP A 198 -14.08 -14.54 -1.60
C ASP A 198 -12.88 -13.63 -1.91
N PRO A 199 -13.03 -12.68 -2.85
CA PRO A 199 -11.93 -11.83 -3.29
C PRO A 199 -11.51 -10.86 -2.17
N ARG A 200 -10.21 -10.87 -1.83
CA ARG A 200 -9.60 -9.90 -0.88
C ARG A 200 -9.37 -8.52 -1.49
N TYR A 201 -9.52 -8.41 -2.81
CA TYR A 201 -9.33 -7.18 -3.57
C TYR A 201 -10.53 -6.99 -4.49
N ALA A 202 -10.96 -5.75 -4.71
CA ALA A 202 -12.09 -5.46 -5.59
C ALA A 202 -11.85 -5.97 -7.02
N TYR A 203 -10.58 -6.07 -7.41
CA TYR A 203 -10.14 -6.52 -8.72
C TYR A 203 -9.04 -7.56 -8.57
N LEU A 204 -9.15 -8.66 -9.32
CA LEU A 204 -8.07 -9.64 -9.44
C LEU A 204 -6.99 -9.09 -10.36
N LEU A 205 -5.72 -9.35 -10.02
CA LEU A 205 -4.60 -9.03 -10.89
C LEU A 205 -4.56 -10.01 -12.07
N ASP A 206 -4.54 -9.45 -13.26
CA ASP A 206 -4.18 -10.15 -14.48
C ASP A 206 -2.64 -10.16 -14.60
N LEU A 207 -2.05 -11.35 -14.56
CA LEU A 207 -0.59 -11.51 -14.58
C LEU A 207 0.00 -11.10 -15.92
N GLU A 208 -0.69 -11.36 -17.04
CA GLU A 208 -0.24 -10.97 -18.37
C GLU A 208 -0.16 -9.45 -18.47
N ARG A 209 -1.21 -8.75 -18.00
CA ARG A 209 -1.21 -7.29 -17.93
C ARG A 209 -0.15 -6.72 -17.00
N LEU A 210 0.16 -7.38 -15.88
CA LEU A 210 1.28 -6.97 -15.04
C LEU A 210 2.59 -7.04 -15.84
N ILE A 211 2.85 -8.17 -16.49
CA ILE A 211 4.08 -8.39 -17.28
C ILE A 211 4.20 -7.36 -18.41
N GLU A 212 3.11 -7.07 -19.13
CA GLU A 212 3.06 -6.01 -20.14
C GLU A 212 3.44 -4.65 -19.56
N GLY A 213 2.85 -4.28 -18.42
CA GLY A 213 3.17 -3.03 -17.74
C GLY A 213 4.64 -2.94 -17.28
N LEU A 214 5.22 -4.04 -16.77
CA LEU A 214 6.63 -4.09 -16.40
C LEU A 214 7.54 -3.94 -17.63
N SER A 215 7.17 -4.55 -18.75
CA SER A 215 7.89 -4.44 -20.02
C SER A 215 7.88 -3.01 -20.57
N ASP A 216 6.74 -2.31 -20.52
CA ASP A 216 6.65 -0.88 -20.89
C ASP A 216 7.57 -0.01 -20.02
N LEU A 217 7.53 -0.20 -18.71
CA LEU A 217 8.38 0.55 -17.78
C LEU A 217 9.86 0.32 -18.06
N ASN A 218 10.26 -0.91 -18.35
CA ASN A 218 11.63 -1.25 -18.75
C ASN A 218 12.02 -0.57 -20.07
N GLN A 219 11.16 -0.62 -21.10
CA GLN A 219 11.43 0.01 -22.39
C GLN A 219 11.62 1.53 -22.26
N ARG A 220 10.89 2.16 -21.34
CA ARG A 220 10.97 3.60 -21.03
C ARG A 220 12.10 3.96 -20.05
N GLY A 221 12.85 2.99 -19.54
CA GLY A 221 13.93 3.22 -18.58
C GLY A 221 13.45 3.76 -17.22
N ILE A 222 12.25 3.36 -16.80
CA ILE A 222 11.65 3.80 -15.54
C ILE A 222 12.18 2.94 -14.39
N PRO A 223 12.79 3.54 -13.36
CA PRO A 223 13.21 2.78 -12.19
C PRO A 223 12.00 2.39 -11.35
N TYR A 224 11.88 1.10 -11.03
CA TYR A 224 10.82 0.60 -10.17
C TYR A 224 11.28 -0.53 -9.24
N LEU A 225 10.51 -0.69 -8.17
CA LEU A 225 10.54 -1.78 -7.21
C LEU A 225 9.19 -2.48 -7.21
N LEU A 226 9.20 -3.81 -7.19
CA LEU A 226 8.00 -4.62 -7.19
C LEU A 226 8.08 -5.64 -6.04
N SER A 227 7.24 -5.49 -5.04
CA SER A 227 6.96 -6.56 -4.08
C SER A 227 6.00 -7.54 -4.75
N PHE A 228 6.50 -8.72 -5.11
CA PHE A 228 5.69 -9.74 -5.77
C PHE A 228 6.06 -11.08 -5.20
N ASP A 229 5.07 -11.80 -4.67
CA ASP A 229 5.26 -13.12 -4.07
C ASP A 229 6.17 -13.16 -2.81
N GLY A 230 6.18 -14.28 -2.10
CA GLY A 230 7.03 -14.52 -0.94
C GLY A 230 7.10 -16.00 -0.57
N THR A 231 8.18 -16.39 0.10
CA THR A 231 8.32 -17.73 0.66
C THR A 231 8.01 -17.71 2.16
N CYS A 232 7.31 -18.74 2.64
CA CYS A 232 7.06 -18.94 4.08
C CYS A 232 7.40 -20.39 4.42
N GLY A 233 8.56 -20.61 5.04
CA GLY A 233 9.13 -21.95 5.22
C GLY A 233 9.44 -22.60 3.85
N ASP A 234 9.08 -23.88 3.68
CA ASP A 234 9.32 -24.63 2.44
C ASP A 234 8.34 -24.33 1.30
N ARG A 235 7.44 -23.35 1.47
CA ARG A 235 6.41 -23.02 0.49
C ARG A 235 6.81 -21.77 -0.29
N THR A 236 7.12 -21.97 -1.56
CA THR A 236 7.13 -20.93 -2.58
C THR A 236 5.69 -20.71 -3.03
N TYR A 237 5.22 -19.47 -2.96
CA TYR A 237 3.96 -19.08 -3.58
C TYR A 237 4.30 -18.54 -5.00
N GLY A 238 3.36 -18.49 -5.94
CA GLY A 238 3.54 -17.79 -7.22
C GLY A 238 4.31 -18.49 -8.36
N ASN A 239 4.12 -17.97 -9.57
CA ASN A 239 4.96 -18.24 -10.74
C ASN A 239 6.11 -17.22 -10.75
N GLU A 240 7.30 -17.62 -11.21
CA GLU A 240 8.38 -16.67 -11.43
C GLU A 240 8.02 -15.69 -12.56
N LEU A 241 8.46 -14.44 -12.41
CA LEU A 241 8.33 -13.43 -13.47
C LEU A 241 9.25 -13.81 -14.65
N PRO A 242 8.86 -13.50 -15.90
CA PRO A 242 9.67 -13.84 -17.07
C PRO A 242 11.10 -13.28 -16.99
N ALA A 243 12.10 -14.12 -17.27
CA ALA A 243 13.52 -13.73 -17.24
C ALA A 243 13.85 -12.60 -18.22
N GLU A 244 13.08 -12.47 -19.31
CA GLU A 244 13.18 -11.40 -20.30
C GLU A 244 12.94 -9.99 -19.72
N LEU A 245 12.29 -9.88 -18.56
CA LEU A 245 12.14 -8.59 -17.86
C LEU A 245 13.46 -8.11 -17.22
N GLY A 246 14.49 -8.97 -17.11
CA GLY A 246 15.81 -8.60 -16.59
C GLY A 246 15.80 -8.12 -15.14
N LEU A 247 14.82 -8.53 -14.33
CA LEU A 247 14.67 -8.03 -12.96
C LEU A 247 15.66 -8.67 -12.00
N THR A 248 16.24 -7.86 -11.13
CA THR A 248 17.07 -8.35 -10.03
C THR A 248 16.17 -8.72 -8.85
N LYS A 249 16.17 -9.99 -8.42
CA LYS A 249 15.40 -10.47 -7.28
C LYS A 249 16.22 -10.40 -5.99
N THR A 250 15.64 -9.81 -4.95
CA THR A 250 16.20 -9.75 -3.60
C THR A 250 15.17 -10.26 -2.59
N GLY A 251 15.63 -10.78 -1.45
CA GLY A 251 14.76 -11.25 -0.37
C GLY A 251 14.73 -10.25 0.78
N ILE A 252 13.53 -9.89 1.24
CA ILE A 252 13.32 -9.00 2.39
C ILE A 252 12.77 -9.80 3.57
N HIS A 253 13.38 -9.62 4.74
CA HIS A 253 12.95 -10.31 5.95
C HIS A 253 11.72 -9.62 6.57
N ALA A 254 10.51 -10.09 6.22
CA ALA A 254 9.24 -9.54 6.70
C ALA A 254 8.87 -9.93 8.14
N GLY A 255 9.73 -10.69 8.82
CA GLY A 255 9.56 -11.15 10.20
C GLY A 255 8.81 -12.48 10.32
N ARG A 256 8.40 -12.85 11.54
CA ARG A 256 7.70 -14.12 11.80
C ARG A 256 6.31 -14.15 11.15
N SER A 257 5.98 -15.27 10.51
CA SER A 257 4.66 -15.49 9.91
C SER A 257 3.59 -15.61 10.99
N SER A 258 2.66 -14.67 11.01
CA SER A 258 1.53 -14.69 11.94
C SER A 258 0.64 -15.94 11.80
N GLN A 259 0.57 -16.56 10.62
CA GLN A 259 -0.09 -17.87 10.44
C GLN A 259 0.73 -19.02 11.01
N ALA A 260 2.04 -19.02 10.81
CA ALA A 260 2.93 -20.04 11.39
C ALA A 260 2.90 -19.99 12.91
N THR A 261 2.97 -18.79 13.51
CA THR A 261 2.87 -18.60 14.95
C THR A 261 1.53 -19.09 15.50
N LEU A 262 0.41 -18.86 14.80
CA LEU A 262 -0.90 -19.41 15.17
C LEU A 262 -0.95 -20.95 15.12
N LEU A 263 -0.07 -21.57 14.33
CA LEU A 263 0.08 -23.03 14.20
C LEU A 263 1.23 -23.60 15.05
N GLY A 264 1.83 -22.79 15.94
CA GLY A 264 2.94 -23.21 16.81
C GLY A 264 4.29 -23.37 16.10
N ARG A 265 4.46 -22.76 14.93
CA ARG A 265 5.71 -22.78 14.12
C ARG A 265 6.40 -21.41 14.16
N ASP A 266 7.71 -21.42 13.94
CA ASP A 266 8.58 -20.22 13.99
C ASP A 266 9.04 -19.73 12.59
N ASP A 267 8.27 -20.06 11.55
CA ASP A 267 8.61 -19.74 10.17
C ASP A 267 8.78 -18.22 9.95
N VAL A 268 9.87 -17.84 9.28
CA VAL A 268 10.13 -16.47 8.84
C VAL A 268 9.53 -16.27 7.46
N THR A 269 8.84 -15.14 7.26
CA THR A 269 8.36 -14.72 5.94
C THR A 269 9.47 -13.95 5.24
N ILE A 270 9.87 -14.43 4.06
CA ILE A 270 10.74 -13.69 3.15
C ILE A 270 9.87 -13.20 2.01
N GLU A 271 9.78 -11.88 1.85
CA GLU A 271 9.09 -11.27 0.71
C GLU A 271 10.07 -11.10 -0.45
N SER A 272 9.64 -11.43 -1.66
CA SER A 272 10.47 -11.22 -2.85
C SER A 272 10.29 -9.78 -3.34
N LEU A 273 11.40 -9.06 -3.44
CA LEU A 273 11.47 -7.73 -4.00
C LEU A 273 12.24 -7.78 -5.32
N TYR A 274 11.59 -7.37 -6.40
CA TYR A 274 12.19 -7.28 -7.73
C TYR A 274 12.55 -5.83 -8.03
N LEU A 275 13.76 -5.64 -8.56
CA LEU A 275 14.33 -4.35 -8.93
C LEU A 275 14.45 -4.28 -10.46
N SER A 276 13.94 -3.21 -11.07
CA SER A 276 14.11 -2.95 -12.51
C SER A 276 15.58 -2.72 -12.89
N PRO A 277 15.99 -2.99 -14.15
CA PRO A 277 17.34 -2.67 -14.64
C PRO A 277 17.71 -1.19 -14.43
N ALA A 278 16.80 -0.26 -14.73
CA ALA A 278 17.03 1.18 -14.59
C ALA A 278 17.27 1.62 -13.13
N LEU A 279 16.65 0.94 -12.15
CA LEU A 279 16.91 1.19 -10.74
C LEU A 279 18.33 0.75 -10.35
N VAL A 280 18.72 -0.47 -10.74
CA VAL A 280 20.02 -1.06 -10.41
C VAL A 280 21.16 -0.25 -11.04
N GLU A 281 21.07 0.03 -12.34
CA GLU A 281 22.10 0.79 -13.08
C GLU A 281 22.37 2.16 -12.45
N ARG A 282 21.32 2.86 -12.00
CA ARG A 282 21.45 4.17 -11.34
C ARG A 282 22.05 4.09 -9.94
N GLY A 283 21.70 3.06 -9.18
CA GLY A 283 22.29 2.80 -7.87
C GLY A 283 23.80 2.56 -7.99
N GLU A 284 24.20 1.70 -8.92
CA GLU A 284 25.60 1.38 -9.19
C GLU A 284 26.40 2.60 -9.68
N PHE A 285 25.85 3.38 -10.63
CA PHE A 285 26.48 4.61 -11.10
C PHE A 285 26.72 5.62 -9.96
N THR A 286 25.75 5.75 -9.06
CA THR A 286 25.87 6.64 -7.90
C THR A 286 26.95 6.16 -6.93
N ARG A 287 26.98 4.86 -6.61
CA ARG A 287 28.01 4.25 -5.74
C ARG A 287 29.42 4.41 -6.31
N GLY A 288 29.60 4.16 -7.61
CA GLY A 288 30.89 4.31 -8.29
C GLY A 288 31.40 5.76 -8.24
N ASN A 289 30.54 6.75 -8.47
CA ASN A 289 30.90 8.17 -8.40
C ASN A 289 31.26 8.65 -6.98
N VAL A 290 30.58 8.14 -5.94
CA VAL A 290 30.94 8.43 -4.55
C VAL A 290 32.31 7.87 -4.22
N GLN A 291 32.61 6.64 -4.66
CA GLN A 291 33.90 6.00 -4.44
C GLN A 291 35.03 6.77 -5.13
N LEU A 292 34.85 7.19 -6.39
CA LEU A 292 35.81 8.03 -7.11
C LEU A 292 36.10 9.37 -6.40
N LYS A 293 35.08 10.03 -5.83
CA LYS A 293 35.24 11.28 -5.07
C LYS A 293 35.95 11.11 -3.73
N MET A 294 35.96 9.92 -3.14
CA MET A 294 36.68 9.66 -1.88
C MET A 294 38.19 9.42 -2.08
N PHE A 295 38.61 9.10 -3.31
CA PHE A 295 40.00 8.83 -3.66
C PHE A 295 40.68 9.98 -4.41
N ALA A 296 39.98 11.11 -4.61
CA ALA A 296 40.49 12.33 -5.25
C ALA A 296 40.66 13.44 -4.20
#